data_AF-A0AAN5AY00-F1
#
_entry.id   AF-A0AAN5AY00-F1
#
_cell.length_a   1.000
_cell.length_b   1.000
_cell.length_c   1.000
_cell.angle_alpha   90.00
_cell.angle_beta   90.00
_cell.angle_gamma   90.00
#
_symmetry.space_group_name_H-M   'P 1'
#
loop_
_entity.id
_entity.type
_entity.pdbx_description
1 polymer ?
#
loop_
_entity_poly.entity_id
_entity_poly.type
_entity_poly.pdbx_seq_one_letter_code
_entity_poly.pdbx_strand_id
1 'polypeptide(L)' 'MSAQKRSRAFQQGRVKALRRMKQPMVLHLEASAPPRNPVARALAARGTSAAAGKHIRSQGAQRRADRMALQRAVRRGAEG' A
#
# COMPACT_ATOMS: atom_id res chain seq x y z
N MET A 1 36.68 50.95 -11.71
CA MET A 1 36.13 49.84 -12.52
C MET A 1 37.16 48.71 -12.56
N SER A 2 36.85 47.50 -12.06
CA SER A 2 37.79 46.37 -12.14
C SER A 2 37.56 45.59 -13.43
N ALA A 3 38.63 45.34 -14.19
CA ALA A 3 38.57 44.57 -15.42
C ALA A 3 38.39 43.08 -15.08
N GLN A 4 37.27 42.49 -15.49
CA GLN A 4 37.05 41.04 -15.37
C GLN A 4 37.99 40.32 -16.36
N LYS A 5 39.07 39.72 -15.85
CA LYS A 5 39.97 38.89 -16.67
C LYS A 5 39.23 37.64 -17.14
N ARG A 6 39.13 37.47 -18.47
CA ARG A 6 38.57 36.25 -19.09
C ARG A 6 39.46 35.06 -18.74
N SER A 7 38.85 33.95 -18.35
CA SER A 7 39.60 32.73 -18.00
C SER A 7 40.27 32.12 -19.23
N ARG A 8 41.39 31.42 -19.03
CA ARG A 8 42.16 30.74 -20.10
C ARG A 8 41.30 29.75 -20.90
N ALA A 9 40.37 29.06 -20.23
CA ALA A 9 39.44 28.13 -20.88
C ALA A 9 38.49 28.85 -21.87
N PHE A 10 38.02 30.05 -21.50
CA PHE A 10 37.18 30.87 -22.37
C PHE A 10 37.94 31.34 -23.62
N GLN A 11 39.21 31.74 -23.47
CA GLN A 11 40.07 32.12 -24.61
C GLN A 11 40.32 30.96 -25.59
N GLN A 12 40.31 29.72 -25.09
CA GLN A 12 40.56 28.51 -25.89
C GLN A 12 39.27 27.94 -26.52
N GLY A 13 38.13 28.65 -26.44
CA GLY A 13 36.84 28.16 -26.94
C GLY A 13 36.32 26.91 -26.23
N ARG A 14 36.92 26.55 -25.09
CA ARG A 14 36.53 25.36 -24.33
C ARG A 14 35.34 25.69 -23.45
N VAL A 15 34.31 24.85 -23.52
CA VAL A 15 33.14 24.96 -22.65
C VAL A 15 33.60 24.93 -21.19
N LYS A 16 33.19 25.93 -20.41
CA LYS A 16 33.51 26.04 -18.98
C LYS A 16 33.17 24.71 -18.31
N ALA A 17 34.13 24.10 -17.64
CA ALA A 17 33.89 22.88 -16.88
C ALA A 17 32.88 23.18 -15.77
N LEU A 18 31.59 22.93 -16.05
CA LEU A 18 30.54 22.87 -15.06
C LEU A 18 30.90 21.68 -14.19
N ARG A 19 31.61 21.94 -13.07
CA ARG A 19 31.89 20.94 -12.04
C ARG A 19 30.53 20.31 -11.74
N ARG A 20 30.41 19.03 -12.09
CA ARG A 20 29.14 18.28 -12.04
C ARG A 20 28.42 18.65 -10.75
N MET A 21 27.21 19.19 -10.90
CA MET A 21 26.34 19.42 -9.75
C MET A 21 26.31 18.13 -8.93
N LYS A 22 26.45 18.29 -7.62
CA LYS A 22 26.27 17.24 -6.60
C LYS A 22 25.17 16.29 -7.09
N GLN A 23 25.48 15.00 -7.19
CA GLN A 23 24.53 13.97 -7.63
C GLN A 23 23.17 14.22 -6.98
N PRO A 24 22.04 14.16 -7.73
CA PRO A 24 20.74 14.29 -7.11
C PRO A 24 20.63 13.21 -6.06
N MET A 25 20.39 13.60 -4.80
CA MET A 25 20.12 12.64 -3.73
C MET A 25 18.89 11.87 -4.13
N VAL A 26 19.08 10.63 -4.58
CA VAL A 26 17.98 9.72 -4.92
C VAL A 26 17.25 9.47 -3.60
N LEU A 27 16.04 10.01 -3.50
CA LEU A 27 15.17 9.80 -2.36
C LEU A 27 14.74 8.33 -2.40
N HIS A 28 15.42 7.47 -1.63
CA HIS A 28 14.98 6.09 -1.40
C HIS A 28 13.71 6.13 -0.55
N LEU A 29 12.56 6.16 -1.23
CA LEU A 29 11.27 5.97 -0.60
C LEU A 29 11.12 4.47 -0.31
N GLU A 30 11.32 4.08 0.95
CA GLU A 30 10.94 2.77 1.47
C GLU A 30 9.47 2.51 1.10
N ALA A 31 9.25 1.60 0.15
CA ALA A 31 7.94 1.36 -0.48
C ALA A 31 6.87 0.84 0.49
N SER A 32 7.23 0.54 1.73
CA SER A 32 6.35 -0.14 2.68
C SER A 32 6.45 0.45 4.09
N ALA A 33 6.39 1.78 4.22
CA ALA A 33 6.08 2.37 5.52
C ALA A 33 4.58 2.24 5.81
N PRO A 34 4.15 1.68 6.97
CA PRO A 34 2.75 1.65 7.33
C PRO A 34 2.17 3.07 7.35
N PRO A 35 0.91 3.25 6.93
CA PRO A 35 0.34 4.57 6.78
C PRO A 35 0.34 5.31 8.11
N ARG A 36 0.97 6.50 8.13
CA ARG A 36 1.02 7.40 9.29
C ARG A 36 -0.38 7.86 9.73
N ASN A 37 -1.36 7.78 8.82
CA ASN A 37 -2.74 8.14 9.10
C ASN A 37 -3.45 7.02 9.91
N PRO A 38 -4.01 7.33 11.10
CA PRO A 38 -4.68 6.35 11.95
C PRO A 38 -5.89 5.70 11.27
N VAL A 39 -6.61 6.43 10.42
CA VAL A 39 -7.77 5.92 9.67
C VAL A 39 -7.31 4.89 8.63
N ALA A 40 -6.28 5.21 7.86
CA ALA A 40 -5.72 4.29 6.87
C ALA A 40 -5.13 3.03 7.55
N ARG A 41 -4.50 3.19 8.71
CA ARG A 41 -4.03 2.07 9.54
C ARG A 41 -5.18 1.18 10.01
N ALA A 42 -6.28 1.76 10.49
CA ALA A 42 -7.46 1.01 10.91
C ALA A 42 -8.14 0.29 9.72
N LEU A 43 -8.18 0.91 8.55
CA LEU A 43 -8.74 0.32 7.34
C LEU A 43 -7.90 -0.88 6.86
N ALA A 44 -6.57 -0.73 6.83
CA ALA A 44 -5.65 -1.83 6.54
C ALA A 44 -5.77 -2.97 7.56
N ALA A 45 -5.80 -2.66 8.87
CA ALA A 45 -5.98 -3.65 9.92
C ALA A 45 -7.33 -4.38 9.85
N ARG A 46 -8.41 -3.69 9.43
CA ARG A 46 -9.71 -4.33 9.16
C ARG A 46 -9.65 -5.27 7.97
N GLY A 47 -8.94 -4.90 6.90
CA GLY A 47 -8.76 -5.75 5.71
C GLY A 47 -7.93 -7.00 5.98
N THR A 48 -6.91 -6.91 6.83
CA THR A 48 -6.07 -8.06 7.22
C THR A 48 -6.68 -8.90 8.35
N SER A 49 -7.56 -8.32 9.16
CA SER A 49 -8.18 -9.03 10.26
C SER A 49 -9.26 -10.00 9.76
N ALA A 50 -9.04 -11.28 10.04
CA ALA A 50 -10.05 -12.33 9.90
C ALA A 50 -11.25 -12.17 10.88
N ALA A 51 -11.35 -11.06 11.62
CA ALA A 51 -12.52 -10.78 12.47
C ALA A 51 -13.80 -10.58 11.66
N ALA A 52 -13.71 -10.06 10.43
CA ALA A 52 -14.85 -9.99 9.52
C ALA A 52 -15.40 -11.39 9.26
N GLY A 53 -16.69 -11.60 9.55
CA GLY A 53 -17.33 -12.91 9.40
C GLY A 53 -16.89 -13.98 10.41
N LYS A 54 -16.18 -13.64 11.50
CA LYS A 54 -15.87 -14.61 12.58
C LYS A 54 -17.13 -15.27 13.14
N HIS A 55 -18.21 -14.51 13.27
CA HIS A 55 -19.50 -15.02 13.72
C HIS A 55 -20.16 -15.95 12.69
N ILE A 56 -19.90 -15.77 11.39
CA ILE A 56 -20.36 -16.65 10.30
C ILE A 56 -19.62 -18.00 10.36
N ARG A 57 -18.32 -17.97 10.69
CA ARG A 57 -17.47 -19.17 10.84
C ARG A 57 -17.54 -19.80 12.25
N SER A 58 -18.44 -19.31 13.11
CA SER A 58 -18.57 -19.85 14.46
C SER A 58 -19.30 -21.19 14.46
N GLN A 59 -18.98 -22.05 15.43
CA GLN A 59 -19.68 -23.33 15.61
C GLN A 59 -21.20 -23.15 15.77
N GLY A 60 -21.65 -22.07 16.41
CA GLY A 60 -23.07 -21.75 16.55
C GLY A 60 -23.74 -21.35 15.23
N ALA A 61 -23.01 -20.71 14.31
CA ALA A 61 -23.50 -20.45 12.95
C ALA A 61 -23.57 -21.74 12.13
N GLN A 62 -22.57 -22.63 12.24
CA GLN A 62 -22.60 -23.94 11.60
C GLN A 62 -23.82 -24.76 12.07
N ARG A 63 -24.05 -24.87 13.38
CA ARG A 63 -25.22 -25.57 13.94
C ARG A 63 -26.55 -25.03 13.42
N ARG A 64 -26.67 -23.71 13.24
CA ARG A 64 -27.87 -23.08 12.67
C ARG A 64 -28.03 -23.43 11.19
N ALA A 65 -26.95 -23.41 10.42
CA ALA A 65 -26.96 -23.81 9.01
C ALA A 65 -27.39 -25.28 8.87
N ASP A 66 -26.80 -26.19 9.66
CA ASP A 66 -27.11 -27.62 9.64
C ASP A 66 -28.58 -27.87 10.01
N ARG A 67 -29.09 -27.18 11.04
CA ARG A 67 -30.50 -27.27 11.45
C ARG A 67 -31.44 -26.83 10.33
N MET A 68 -31.13 -25.72 9.66
CA MET A 68 -31.96 -25.21 8.55
C MET A 68 -31.90 -26.15 7.34
N ALA A 69 -30.74 -26.73 7.04
CA ALA A 69 -30.57 -27.72 5.98
C ALA A 69 -31.41 -28.98 6.27
N LEU A 70 -31.37 -29.49 7.50
CA LEU A 70 -32.17 -30.63 7.94
C LEU A 70 -33.68 -30.33 7.83
N GLN A 71 -34.12 -29.17 8.32
CA GLN A 71 -35.54 -28.78 8.23
C GLN A 71 -36.01 -28.68 6.77
N ARG A 72 -35.18 -28.14 5.88
CA ARG A 72 -35.50 -28.07 4.44
C ARG A 72 -35.60 -29.46 3.81
N ALA A 73 -34.70 -30.37 4.15
CA ALA A 73 -34.73 -31.75 3.65
C ALA A 73 -35.99 -32.49 4.12
N VAL A 74 -36.37 -32.35 5.40
CA VAL A 74 -37.59 -32.95 5.95
C VAL A 74 -38.84 -32.41 5.28
N ARG A 75 -38.95 -31.08 5.11
CA ARG A 75 -40.10 -30.47 4.41
C ARG A 75 -40.20 -30.96 2.97
N ARG A 76 -39.07 -31.00 2.25
CA ARG A 76 -39.03 -31.48 0.87
C ARG A 76 -39.38 -32.97 0.74
N GLY A 77 -38.98 -33.79 1.70
CA GLY A 77 -39.32 -35.21 1.74
C GLY A 77 -40.76 -35.50 2.19
N ALA A 78 -41.45 -34.55 2.81
CA ALA A 78 -42.85 -34.68 3.22
C ALA A 78 -43.85 -34.21 2.14
N GLU A 79 -43.37 -33.50 1.11
CA GLU A 79 -44.19 -33.01 -0.01
C GLU A 79 -44.12 -33.91 -1.27
N GLY A 80 -43.40 -35.04 -1.21
CA GLY A 80 -43.32 -36.05 -2.26
C GLY A 80 -43.94 -37.38 -1.83
#